data_AF-A0A1G1VTK5-F1
#
_entry.id   AF-A0A1G1VTK5-F1
#
_cell.length_a   1.000
_cell.length_b   1.000
_cell.length_c   1.000
_cell.angle_alpha   90.00
_cell.angle_beta   90.00
_cell.angle_gamma   90.00
#
_symmetry.space_group_name_H-M   'P 1'
#
loop_
_entity.id
_entity.type
_entity.pdbx_description
1 polymer ?
#
loop_
_entity_poly.entity_id
_entity_poly.type
_entity_poly.pdbx_seq_one_letter_code
_entity_poly.pdbx_strand_id
1 'polypeptide(L)'
;MIPDVLIVISAGLFFIEIFYWIFKNRWPDIYFGTSDFTSLFISISPLRFVSFRMIPIFIAINLAISMFGSKLSINQHLIVGITIGSLHTLLHNGRALLQLIIRSGRLKRFFNVYSQYLVHIFSILSIPITGFFSGWASNSKYVGSFFPTWQGLVDNIWSSFVGAGLAVLIYKTYENRDQHPAEIFQRSLATIDDNLIDEIEIKSRQFHADKAIVLAVAIVENIQRPKWFRFLERIKSLIIRRGTYGIMQVTSTKPLNDKKSVDLAVKEYFANQRVYGEWISDERRNEVIKIAKTYNNDETYANLVADAYTYTALTDRWNEKYE
;
A
#
# COMPACT_ATOMS: atom_id res chain seq x y z
N MET A 1 16.67 20.80 -35.93
CA MET A 1 15.62 20.29 -36.84
C MET A 1 15.86 18.84 -37.25
N ILE A 2 16.89 18.51 -38.05
CA ILE A 2 17.21 17.10 -38.38
C ILE A 2 17.54 16.27 -37.12
N PRO A 3 18.33 16.77 -36.15
CA PRO A 3 18.62 16.03 -34.93
C PRO A 3 17.36 15.69 -34.12
N ASP A 4 16.42 16.64 -34.00
CA ASP A 4 15.20 16.47 -33.22
C ASP A 4 14.31 15.38 -33.85
N VAL A 5 14.12 15.42 -35.18
CA VAL A 5 13.36 14.39 -35.92
C VAL A 5 13.96 12.99 -35.71
N LEU A 6 15.29 12.87 -35.79
CA LEU A 6 15.98 11.59 -35.58
C LEU A 6 15.81 11.09 -34.15
N ILE A 7 15.90 11.97 -33.14
CA ILE A 7 15.67 11.61 -31.74
C ILE A 7 14.26 11.05 -31.56
N VAL A 8 13.22 11.69 -32.10
CA VAL A 8 11.84 11.18 -32.00
C VAL A 8 11.70 9.83 -32.68
N ILE A 9 12.26 9.66 -33.88
CA ILE A 9 12.22 8.38 -34.61
C ILE A 9 12.91 7.27 -33.81
N SER A 10 14.11 7.53 -33.31
CA SER A 10 14.87 6.57 -32.50
C SER A 10 14.14 6.21 -31.21
N ALA A 11 13.58 7.20 -30.50
CA ALA A 11 12.80 6.96 -29.29
C ALA A 11 11.54 6.15 -29.56
N GLY A 12 10.79 6.47 -30.63
CA GLY A 12 9.59 5.73 -31.01
C GLY A 12 9.89 4.28 -31.36
N LEU A 13 10.93 4.02 -32.16
CA LEU A 13 11.39 2.66 -32.47
C LEU A 13 11.81 1.93 -31.19
N PHE A 14 12.58 2.59 -30.33
CA PHE A 14 13.02 2.02 -29.05
C PHE A 14 11.85 1.62 -28.13
N PHE A 15 10.83 2.46 -28.01
CA PHE A 15 9.63 2.15 -27.22
C PHE A 15 8.85 0.96 -27.79
N ILE A 16 8.75 0.87 -29.12
CA ILE A 16 8.12 -0.29 -29.78
C ILE A 16 8.93 -1.56 -29.50
N GLU A 17 10.26 -1.52 -29.60
CA GLU A 17 11.13 -2.67 -29.32
C GLU A 17 11.04 -3.11 -27.85
N ILE A 18 11.05 -2.16 -26.90
CA ILE A 18 10.86 -2.48 -25.47
C ILE A 18 9.53 -3.18 -25.27
N PHE A 19 8.44 -2.66 -25.86
CA PHE A 19 7.12 -3.27 -25.71
C PHE A 19 7.14 -4.74 -26.16
N TYR A 20 7.60 -5.01 -27.39
CA TYR A 20 7.63 -6.38 -27.91
C TYR A 20 8.66 -7.27 -27.20
N TRP A 21 9.76 -6.71 -26.69
CA TRP A 21 10.74 -7.44 -25.88
C TRP A 21 10.18 -7.87 -24.52
N ILE A 22 9.46 -6.99 -23.82
CA ILE A 22 8.79 -7.32 -22.56
C ILE A 22 7.77 -8.44 -22.79
N PHE A 23 6.95 -8.31 -23.83
CA PHE A 23 5.96 -9.33 -24.17
C PHE A 23 6.60 -10.67 -24.54
N LYS A 24 7.75 -10.66 -25.21
CA LYS A 24 8.49 -11.87 -25.55
C LYS A 24 9.07 -12.58 -24.32
N ASN A 25 9.52 -11.83 -23.30
CA ASN A 25 10.22 -12.38 -22.13
C ASN A 25 9.31 -12.72 -20.94
N ARG A 26 8.13 -12.08 -20.82
CA ARG A 26 7.12 -12.39 -19.78
C ARG A 26 6.18 -13.53 -20.18
N TRP A 27 6.53 -14.23 -21.25
CA TRP A 27 5.82 -15.39 -21.75
C TRP A 27 6.40 -16.66 -21.09
N PRO A 28 5.58 -17.54 -20.46
CA PRO A 28 4.20 -17.90 -20.79
C PRO A 28 3.12 -17.47 -19.79
N ASP A 29 3.46 -16.73 -18.73
CA ASP A 29 2.61 -16.55 -17.54
C ASP A 29 1.30 -15.76 -17.78
N ILE A 30 1.19 -15.02 -18.90
CA ILE A 30 0.02 -14.17 -19.17
C ILE A 30 -1.09 -14.91 -19.93
N TYR A 31 -0.79 -16.02 -20.62
CA TYR A 31 -1.80 -16.79 -21.36
C TYR A 31 -1.35 -18.25 -21.51
N PHE A 32 -1.97 -19.13 -20.73
CA PHE A 32 -1.82 -20.58 -20.76
C PHE A 32 -1.56 -21.17 -22.16
N GLY A 33 -0.46 -21.94 -22.31
CA GLY A 33 -0.38 -23.06 -23.25
C GLY A 33 0.33 -22.85 -24.60
N THR A 34 1.65 -23.13 -24.61
CA THR A 34 2.41 -23.88 -25.65
C THR A 34 2.35 -23.49 -27.14
N SER A 35 3.41 -22.79 -27.56
CA SER A 35 4.10 -22.89 -28.87
C SER A 35 3.31 -22.58 -30.15
N ASP A 36 2.94 -21.31 -30.35
CA ASP A 36 3.20 -20.52 -31.57
C ASP A 36 2.15 -19.43 -31.86
N PHE A 37 2.60 -18.17 -31.76
CA PHE A 37 1.75 -17.06 -31.32
C PHE A 37 1.17 -16.17 -32.40
N THR A 38 1.72 -16.14 -33.61
CA THR A 38 1.01 -15.44 -34.69
C THR A 38 -0.24 -16.22 -35.09
N SER A 39 -0.23 -17.54 -34.92
CA SER A 39 -1.31 -18.40 -35.37
C SER A 39 -2.51 -18.46 -34.45
N LEU A 40 -2.27 -18.63 -33.14
CA LEU A 40 -3.37 -18.73 -32.17
C LEU A 40 -4.12 -17.41 -31.98
N PHE A 41 -3.41 -16.28 -32.07
CA PHE A 41 -4.00 -14.96 -31.84
C PHE A 41 -4.97 -14.55 -32.96
N ILE A 42 -4.62 -14.90 -34.21
CA ILE A 42 -5.49 -14.75 -35.39
C ILE A 42 -6.71 -15.67 -35.29
N SER A 43 -6.52 -16.91 -34.81
CA SER A 43 -7.63 -17.88 -34.73
C SER A 43 -8.64 -17.58 -33.63
N ILE A 44 -8.26 -16.84 -32.57
CA ILE A 44 -9.15 -16.54 -31.44
C ILE A 44 -9.94 -15.24 -31.66
N SER A 45 -9.35 -14.18 -32.23
CA SER A 45 -10.08 -12.92 -32.51
C SER A 45 -9.29 -11.97 -33.44
N PRO A 46 -9.85 -11.58 -34.61
CA PRO A 46 -9.26 -10.58 -35.48
C PRO A 46 -9.02 -9.23 -34.78
N LEU A 47 -9.91 -8.83 -33.88
CA LEU A 47 -9.78 -7.58 -33.13
C LEU A 47 -8.56 -7.62 -32.20
N ARG A 48 -8.35 -8.72 -31.48
CA ARG A 48 -7.16 -8.87 -30.61
C ARG A 48 -5.88 -8.78 -31.44
N PHE A 49 -5.84 -9.44 -32.58
CA PHE A 49 -4.71 -9.38 -33.50
C PHE A 49 -4.41 -7.95 -33.98
N VAL A 50 -5.43 -7.22 -34.45
CA VAL A 50 -5.27 -5.82 -34.88
C VAL A 50 -4.84 -4.94 -33.71
N SER A 51 -5.50 -5.05 -32.56
CA SER A 51 -5.17 -4.29 -31.36
C SER A 51 -3.73 -4.51 -30.91
N PHE A 52 -3.26 -5.76 -30.87
CA PHE A 52 -1.89 -6.09 -30.46
C PHE A 52 -0.83 -5.53 -31.41
N ARG A 53 -1.14 -5.41 -32.71
CA ARG A 53 -0.20 -4.84 -33.68
C ARG A 53 -0.26 -3.31 -33.76
N MET A 54 -1.43 -2.71 -33.63
CA MET A 54 -1.62 -1.27 -33.89
C MET A 54 -1.56 -0.42 -32.64
N ILE A 55 -2.17 -0.86 -31.52
CA ILE A 55 -2.23 -0.04 -30.29
C ILE A 55 -0.83 0.27 -29.74
N PRO A 56 0.10 -0.69 -29.62
CA PRO A 56 1.43 -0.39 -29.08
C PRO A 56 2.21 0.59 -29.94
N ILE A 57 2.08 0.49 -31.26
CA ILE A 57 2.72 1.40 -32.21
C ILE A 57 2.12 2.80 -32.09
N PHE A 58 0.79 2.89 -32.02
CA PHE A 58 0.10 4.17 -31.82
C PHE A 58 0.52 4.85 -30.51
N ILE A 59 0.59 4.09 -29.41
CA ILE A 59 1.02 4.58 -28.09
C ILE A 59 2.48 5.02 -28.13
N ALA A 60 3.37 4.19 -28.66
CA ALA A 60 4.81 4.46 -28.67
C ALA A 60 5.18 5.69 -29.52
N ILE A 61 4.55 5.86 -30.69
CA ILE A 61 4.78 7.04 -31.54
C ILE A 61 4.27 8.30 -30.85
N ASN A 62 3.05 8.30 -30.31
CA ASN A 62 2.52 9.47 -29.59
C ASN A 62 3.35 9.79 -28.34
N LEU A 63 3.82 8.78 -27.61
CA LEU A 63 4.71 8.97 -26.46
C LEU A 63 6.04 9.62 -26.88
N ALA A 64 6.68 9.13 -27.96
CA ALA A 64 7.91 9.72 -28.47
C ALA A 64 7.71 11.17 -28.94
N ILE A 65 6.61 11.46 -29.64
CA ILE A 65 6.27 12.82 -30.08
C ILE A 65 6.00 13.72 -28.88
N SER A 66 5.24 13.28 -27.87
CA SER A 66 4.96 14.11 -26.68
C SER A 66 6.24 14.41 -25.88
N MET A 67 7.13 13.42 -25.74
CA MET A 67 8.36 13.58 -24.96
C MET A 67 9.42 14.43 -25.68
N PHE A 68 9.61 14.23 -26.98
CA PHE A 68 10.76 14.78 -27.71
C PHE A 68 10.39 15.66 -28.92
N GLY A 69 9.11 15.69 -29.30
CA GLY A 69 8.61 16.38 -30.49
C GLY A 69 8.18 17.83 -30.27
N SER A 70 8.40 18.44 -29.11
CA SER A 70 7.90 19.79 -28.78
C SER A 70 8.34 20.90 -29.74
N LYS A 71 9.45 20.71 -30.46
CA LYS A 71 9.99 21.65 -31.46
C LYS A 71 9.58 21.32 -32.89
N LEU A 72 8.86 20.23 -33.11
CA LEU A 72 8.47 19.78 -34.44
C LEU A 72 7.20 20.48 -34.91
N SER A 73 7.12 20.73 -36.21
CA SER A 73 5.90 21.21 -36.83
C SER A 73 4.88 20.09 -37.01
N ILE A 74 3.61 20.46 -37.24
CA ILE A 74 2.51 19.52 -37.50
C ILE A 74 2.86 18.53 -38.63
N ASN A 75 3.45 19.02 -39.72
CA ASN A 75 3.85 18.18 -40.85
C ASN A 75 4.98 17.22 -40.47
N GLN A 76 5.88 17.63 -39.58
CA GLN A 76 6.96 16.78 -39.09
C GLN A 76 6.43 15.65 -38.20
N HIS A 77 5.37 15.86 -37.41
CA HIS A 77 4.71 14.78 -36.67
C HIS A 77 4.18 13.69 -37.60
N LEU A 78 3.57 14.07 -38.72
CA LEU A 78 3.07 13.11 -39.73
C LEU A 78 4.22 12.32 -40.36
N ILE A 79 5.29 13.01 -40.78
CA ILE A 79 6.48 12.38 -41.39
C ILE A 79 7.13 11.42 -40.40
N VAL A 80 7.31 11.84 -39.14
CA VAL A 80 7.88 11.00 -38.08
C VAL A 80 7.03 9.75 -37.86
N GLY A 81 5.71 9.91 -37.73
CA GLY A 81 4.79 8.80 -37.51
C GLY A 81 4.83 7.77 -38.63
N ILE A 82 4.72 8.20 -39.89
CA ILE A 82 4.87 7.31 -41.06
C ILE A 82 6.24 6.63 -41.04
N THR A 83 7.32 7.41 -40.82
CA THR A 83 8.69 6.90 -40.86
C THR A 83 8.92 5.82 -39.82
N ILE A 84 8.47 6.02 -38.58
CA ILE A 84 8.58 5.01 -37.50
C ILE A 84 7.80 3.75 -37.89
N GLY A 85 6.55 3.90 -38.36
CA GLY A 85 5.71 2.77 -38.77
C GLY A 85 6.32 1.97 -39.93
N SER A 86 6.82 2.66 -40.96
CA SER A 86 7.49 2.06 -42.12
C SER A 86 8.79 1.36 -41.72
N LEU A 87 9.66 2.01 -40.95
CA LEU A 87 10.90 1.39 -40.51
C LEU A 87 10.65 0.14 -39.66
N HIS A 88 9.75 0.22 -38.67
CA HIS A 88 9.40 -0.91 -37.83
C HIS A 88 8.86 -2.09 -38.67
N THR A 89 7.89 -1.82 -39.57
CA THR A 89 7.28 -2.91 -40.34
C THR A 89 8.25 -3.52 -41.37
N LEU A 90 9.13 -2.72 -41.99
CA LEU A 90 10.15 -3.24 -42.90
C LEU A 90 11.19 -4.10 -42.17
N LEU A 91 11.63 -3.66 -40.99
CA LEU A 91 12.61 -4.39 -40.19
C LEU A 91 12.09 -5.74 -39.67
N HIS A 92 10.80 -5.85 -39.37
CA HIS A 92 10.23 -7.09 -38.81
C HIS A 92 9.41 -7.88 -39.83
N ASN A 93 8.34 -7.28 -40.38
CA ASN A 93 7.47 -7.98 -41.34
C ASN A 93 8.12 -8.09 -42.72
N GLY A 94 8.85 -7.07 -43.18
CA GLY A 94 9.58 -7.11 -44.44
C GLY A 94 10.67 -8.20 -44.43
N ARG A 95 11.48 -8.25 -43.36
CA ARG A 95 12.47 -9.32 -43.19
C ARG A 95 11.83 -10.71 -43.09
N ALA A 96 10.75 -10.86 -42.34
CA ALA A 96 10.04 -12.13 -42.24
C ALA A 96 9.45 -12.58 -43.58
N LEU A 97 8.87 -11.65 -44.35
CA LEU A 97 8.33 -11.89 -45.68
C LEU A 97 9.43 -12.34 -46.66
N LEU A 98 10.58 -11.65 -46.67
CA LEU A 98 11.74 -12.05 -47.49
C LEU A 98 12.27 -13.42 -47.11
N GLN A 99 12.32 -13.74 -45.82
CA GLN A 99 12.73 -15.07 -45.35
C GLN A 99 11.75 -16.16 -45.78
N LEU A 100 10.45 -15.91 -45.80
CA LEU A 100 9.44 -16.85 -46.31
C LEU A 100 9.61 -17.12 -47.81
N ILE A 101 9.92 -16.08 -48.59
CA ILE A 101 10.17 -16.20 -50.04
C ILE A 101 11.45 -16.99 -50.30
N ILE A 102 12.55 -16.65 -49.63
CA ILE A 102 13.88 -17.19 -49.94
C ILE A 102 14.12 -18.57 -49.28
N ARG A 103 13.61 -18.79 -48.06
CA ARG A 103 13.90 -19.99 -47.23
C ARG A 103 12.64 -20.78 -46.91
N SER A 104 11.72 -20.86 -47.86
CA SER A 104 10.39 -21.44 -47.68
C SER A 104 10.43 -22.83 -47.00
N GLY A 105 11.43 -23.68 -47.28
CA GLY A 105 11.52 -25.05 -46.74
C GLY A 105 12.11 -25.25 -45.33
N ARG A 106 12.66 -24.22 -44.67
CA ARG A 106 13.35 -24.37 -43.36
C ARG A 106 12.64 -23.74 -42.16
N LEU A 107 11.54 -23.03 -42.39
CA LEU A 107 10.81 -22.33 -41.33
C LEU A 107 9.74 -23.26 -40.75
N LYS A 108 9.62 -23.31 -39.42
CA LYS A 108 8.47 -23.94 -38.76
C LYS A 108 7.22 -23.17 -39.21
N ARG A 109 6.34 -23.84 -39.96
CA ARG A 109 5.12 -23.25 -40.51
C ARG A 109 3.95 -23.65 -39.61
N PHE A 110 3.31 -22.68 -38.97
CA PHE A 110 2.14 -22.92 -38.11
C PHE A 110 0.80 -22.81 -38.85
N PHE A 111 0.80 -22.04 -39.94
CA PHE A 111 -0.32 -21.91 -40.86
C PHE A 111 0.10 -22.22 -42.29
N ASN A 112 -0.92 -22.34 -43.16
CA ASN A 112 -0.73 -22.28 -44.60
C ASN A 112 0.11 -21.04 -44.96
N VAL A 113 1.08 -21.25 -45.84
CA VAL A 113 2.04 -20.25 -46.31
C VAL A 113 1.32 -18.99 -46.81
N TYR A 114 0.18 -19.16 -47.49
CA TYR A 114 -0.63 -18.03 -47.96
C TYR A 114 -1.17 -17.15 -46.83
N SER A 115 -1.63 -17.74 -45.72
CA SER A 115 -2.12 -16.98 -44.56
C SER A 115 -0.98 -16.18 -43.90
N GLN A 116 0.23 -16.72 -43.87
CA GLN A 116 1.41 -16.02 -43.37
C GLN A 116 1.78 -14.83 -44.26
N TYR A 117 1.74 -15.02 -45.59
CA TYR A 117 1.91 -13.92 -46.55
C TYR A 117 0.89 -12.81 -46.33
N LEU A 118 -0.39 -13.15 -46.22
CA LEU A 118 -1.46 -12.18 -45.99
C LEU A 118 -1.25 -11.37 -44.71
N VAL A 119 -0.83 -12.03 -43.61
CA VAL A 119 -0.59 -11.37 -42.32
C VAL A 119 0.57 -10.37 -42.40
N HIS A 120 1.68 -10.75 -43.04
CA HIS A 120 2.82 -9.85 -43.22
C HIS A 120 2.48 -8.70 -44.15
N ILE A 121 1.83 -8.95 -45.29
CA ILE A 121 1.40 -7.92 -46.23
C ILE A 121 0.42 -6.94 -45.55
N PHE A 122 -0.60 -7.47 -44.87
CA PHE A 122 -1.54 -6.65 -44.09
C PHE A 122 -0.80 -5.73 -43.13
N SER A 123 0.22 -6.25 -42.43
CA SER A 123 0.98 -5.46 -41.44
C SER A 123 1.94 -4.45 -42.06
N ILE A 124 2.49 -4.76 -43.24
CA ILE A 124 3.32 -3.82 -44.02
C ILE A 124 2.47 -2.62 -44.46
N LEU A 125 1.20 -2.84 -44.78
CA LEU A 125 0.29 -1.77 -45.20
C LEU A 125 -0.34 -1.01 -44.02
N SER A 126 -0.85 -1.73 -43.01
CA SER A 126 -1.62 -1.13 -41.91
C SER A 126 -0.76 -0.38 -40.89
N ILE A 127 0.46 -0.83 -40.59
CA ILE A 127 1.31 -0.20 -39.57
C ILE A 127 1.74 1.24 -39.97
N PRO A 128 2.19 1.51 -41.22
CA PRO A 128 2.46 2.89 -41.65
C PRO A 128 1.21 3.79 -41.60
N ILE A 129 0.03 3.23 -41.92
CA ILE A 129 -1.24 3.95 -41.79
C ILE A 129 -1.52 4.31 -40.32
N THR A 130 -1.30 3.38 -39.39
CA THR A 130 -1.38 3.66 -37.95
C THR A 130 -0.35 4.72 -37.53
N GLY A 131 0.86 4.69 -38.08
CA GLY A 131 1.89 5.70 -37.87
C GLY A 131 1.44 7.09 -38.33
N PHE A 132 0.84 7.19 -39.52
CA PHE A 132 0.23 8.42 -40.02
C PHE A 132 -0.86 8.95 -39.09
N PHE A 133 -1.82 8.10 -38.71
CA PHE A 133 -2.89 8.48 -37.79
C PHE A 133 -2.37 8.89 -36.41
N SER A 134 -1.30 8.24 -35.91
CA SER A 134 -0.65 8.63 -34.67
C SER A 134 -0.01 10.02 -34.78
N GLY A 135 0.74 10.29 -35.84
CA GLY A 135 1.30 11.62 -36.11
C GLY A 135 0.21 12.69 -36.21
N TRP A 136 -0.91 12.38 -36.86
CA TRP A 136 -2.05 13.30 -36.96
C TRP A 136 -2.71 13.52 -35.59
N ALA A 137 -3.00 12.45 -34.87
CA ALA A 137 -3.66 12.48 -33.57
C ALA A 137 -2.84 13.19 -32.50
N SER A 138 -1.50 13.12 -32.55
CA SER A 138 -0.60 13.80 -31.60
C SER A 138 -0.82 15.30 -31.52
N ASN A 139 -1.31 15.92 -32.60
CA ASN A 139 -1.63 17.36 -32.65
C ASN A 139 -3.00 17.69 -32.04
N SER A 140 -3.82 16.68 -31.75
CA SER A 140 -5.12 16.89 -31.12
C SER A 140 -4.95 17.21 -29.64
N LYS A 141 -5.78 18.10 -29.10
CA LYS A 141 -5.76 18.47 -27.67
C LYS A 141 -5.95 17.24 -26.77
N TYR A 142 -6.80 16.30 -27.15
CA TYR A 142 -7.12 15.12 -26.34
C TYR A 142 -5.95 14.14 -26.25
N VAL A 143 -5.39 13.76 -27.40
CA VAL A 143 -4.30 12.77 -27.44
C VAL A 143 -2.98 13.41 -27.01
N GLY A 144 -2.68 14.63 -27.45
CA GLY A 144 -1.46 15.35 -27.06
C GLY A 144 -1.35 15.58 -25.55
N SER A 145 -2.47 15.80 -24.86
CA SER A 145 -2.48 15.99 -23.40
C SER A 145 -2.47 14.67 -22.61
N PHE A 146 -2.75 13.53 -23.26
CA PHE A 146 -2.78 12.23 -22.59
C PHE A 146 -1.37 11.70 -22.29
N PHE A 147 -0.42 11.96 -23.20
CA PHE A 147 0.96 11.49 -23.07
C PHE A 147 1.83 12.49 -22.31
N PRO A 148 2.70 12.03 -21.40
CA PRO A 148 3.57 12.92 -20.63
C PRO A 148 4.63 13.57 -21.53
N THR A 149 5.02 14.80 -21.18
CA THR A 149 6.20 15.44 -21.73
C THR A 149 7.47 14.88 -21.07
N TRP A 150 8.64 15.15 -21.65
CA TRP A 150 9.92 14.79 -21.02
C TRP A 150 10.05 15.37 -19.60
N GLN A 151 9.71 16.65 -19.45
CA GLN A 151 9.73 17.32 -18.14
C GLN A 151 8.74 16.66 -17.18
N GLY A 152 7.51 16.40 -17.63
CA GLY A 152 6.49 15.75 -16.80
C GLY A 152 6.90 14.33 -16.35
N LEU A 153 7.60 13.57 -17.20
CA LEU A 153 8.14 12.27 -16.81
C LEU A 153 9.20 12.41 -15.70
N VAL A 154 10.15 13.33 -15.89
CA VAL A 154 11.22 13.59 -14.91
C VAL A 154 10.63 14.04 -13.57
N ASP A 155 9.68 14.97 -13.59
CA ASP A 155 9.01 15.48 -12.39
C ASP A 155 8.23 14.37 -11.66
N ASN A 156 7.54 13.50 -12.40
CA ASN A 156 6.80 12.38 -11.82
C ASN A 156 7.72 11.32 -11.19
N ILE A 157 8.86 11.02 -11.82
CA ILE A 157 9.85 10.08 -11.26
C ILE A 157 10.42 10.65 -9.96
N TRP A 158 10.82 11.93 -9.96
CA TRP A 158 11.34 12.59 -8.76
C TRP A 158 10.31 12.66 -7.64
N SER A 159 9.08 13.06 -7.96
CA SER A 159 7.99 13.15 -6.99
C SER A 159 7.69 11.78 -6.37
N SER A 160 7.68 10.72 -7.19
CA SER A 160 7.47 9.34 -6.70
C SER A 160 8.63 8.88 -5.81
N PHE A 161 9.87 9.18 -6.19
CA PHE A 161 11.05 8.82 -5.39
C PHE A 161 11.06 9.53 -4.03
N VAL A 162 10.80 10.84 -4.01
CA VAL A 162 10.72 11.63 -2.78
C VAL A 162 9.54 11.16 -1.91
N GLY A 163 8.37 10.93 -2.51
CA GLY A 163 7.19 10.45 -1.80
C GLY A 163 7.41 9.08 -1.17
N ALA A 164 7.99 8.14 -1.92
CA ALA A 164 8.35 6.81 -1.40
C ALA A 164 9.42 6.90 -0.31
N GLY A 165 10.45 7.73 -0.48
CA GLY A 165 11.50 7.96 0.52
C GLY A 165 10.94 8.54 1.82
N LEU A 166 10.05 9.53 1.73
CA LEU A 166 9.37 10.10 2.89
C LEU A 166 8.48 9.07 3.58
N ALA A 167 7.71 8.28 2.83
CA ALA A 167 6.89 7.21 3.37
C ALA A 167 7.73 6.18 4.14
N VAL A 168 8.89 5.78 3.60
CA VAL A 168 9.83 4.88 4.28
C VAL A 168 10.44 5.53 5.53
N LEU A 169 10.78 6.81 5.48
CA LEU A 169 11.33 7.53 6.65
C LEU A 169 10.30 7.65 7.77
N ILE A 170 9.06 8.02 7.44
CA ILE A 170 7.94 8.03 8.38
C ILE A 170 7.76 6.63 8.96
N TYR A 171 7.65 5.62 8.10
CA TYR A 171 7.50 4.24 8.54
C TYR A 171 8.60 3.84 9.52
N LYS A 172 9.88 4.08 9.20
CA LYS A 172 11.01 3.77 10.11
C LYS A 172 10.99 4.56 11.42
N THR A 173 10.42 5.77 11.42
CA THR A 173 10.30 6.59 12.63
C THR A 173 9.20 6.06 13.55
N TYR A 174 8.12 5.51 12.98
CA TYR A 174 6.99 4.93 13.72
C TYR A 174 7.11 3.42 13.94
N GLU A 175 7.99 2.74 13.20
CA GLU A 175 8.35 1.34 13.40
C GLU A 175 9.05 1.25 14.75
N ASN A 176 8.27 0.97 15.79
CA ASN A 176 8.75 0.66 17.13
C ASN A 176 9.54 -0.65 17.06
N ARG A 177 10.79 -0.58 16.59
CA ARG A 177 11.73 -1.68 16.66
C ARG A 177 12.02 -1.91 18.15
N ASP A 178 11.55 -3.05 18.64
CA ASP A 178 12.02 -3.71 19.85
C ASP A 178 11.58 -3.15 21.23
N GLN A 179 10.41 -2.49 21.35
CA GLN A 179 9.82 -2.36 22.69
C GLN A 179 9.13 -3.68 23.06
N HIS A 180 9.80 -4.49 23.88
CA HIS A 180 9.17 -5.62 24.55
C HIS A 180 7.91 -5.10 25.28
N PRO A 181 6.76 -5.80 25.25
CA PRO A 181 5.53 -5.35 25.91
C PRO A 181 5.75 -4.90 27.37
N ALA A 182 6.67 -5.56 28.08
CA ALA A 182 7.10 -5.19 29.42
C ALA A 182 7.66 -3.76 29.53
N GLU A 183 8.45 -3.27 28.56
CA GLU A 183 8.98 -1.91 28.57
C GLU A 183 7.87 -0.87 28.38
N ILE A 184 6.86 -1.18 27.55
CA ILE A 184 5.71 -0.31 27.34
C ILE A 184 4.90 -0.19 28.63
N PHE A 185 4.66 -1.32 29.31
CA PHE A 185 3.97 -1.34 30.60
C PHE A 185 4.77 -0.63 31.70
N GLN A 186 6.08 -0.85 31.77
CA GLN A 186 6.97 -0.17 32.71
C GLN A 186 6.95 1.34 32.52
N ARG A 187 7.09 1.81 31.27
CA ARG A 187 7.03 3.25 30.95
C ARG A 187 5.66 3.84 31.28
N SER A 188 4.59 3.11 31.01
CA SER A 188 3.24 3.54 31.37
C SER A 188 3.11 3.69 32.88
N LEU A 189 3.48 2.66 33.66
CA LEU A 189 3.43 2.66 35.12
C LEU A 189 4.24 3.83 35.71
N ALA A 190 5.48 4.06 35.23
CA ALA A 190 6.34 5.15 35.66
C ALA A 190 5.78 6.57 35.37
N THR A 191 4.75 6.69 34.53
CA THR A 191 4.10 7.97 34.24
C THR A 191 2.82 8.20 35.03
N ILE A 192 2.31 7.18 35.74
CA ILE A 192 1.18 7.28 36.67
C ILE A 192 1.70 7.96 37.95
N ASP A 193 0.91 8.88 38.52
CA ASP A 193 1.27 9.59 39.75
C ASP A 193 1.27 8.63 40.95
N ASP A 194 2.31 8.64 41.77
CA ASP A 194 2.43 7.78 42.96
C ASP A 194 1.22 7.91 43.89
N ASN A 195 0.69 9.14 44.05
CA ASN A 195 -0.52 9.38 44.87
C ASN A 195 -1.76 8.65 44.35
N LEU A 196 -1.78 8.28 43.07
CA LEU A 196 -2.86 7.56 42.42
C LEU A 196 -2.66 6.04 42.54
N ILE A 197 -1.41 5.58 42.55
CA ILE A 197 -1.05 4.19 42.87
C ILE A 197 -1.44 3.89 44.33
N ASP A 198 -1.12 4.79 45.25
CA ASP A 198 -1.53 4.69 46.67
C ASP A 198 -3.06 4.67 46.82
N GLU A 199 -3.77 5.50 46.05
CA GLU A 199 -5.23 5.52 46.06
C GLU A 199 -5.80 4.20 45.54
N ILE A 200 -5.24 3.62 44.48
CA ILE A 200 -5.61 2.28 43.98
C ILE A 200 -5.44 1.24 45.09
N GLU A 201 -4.33 1.28 45.82
CA GLU A 201 -4.07 0.35 46.90
C GLU A 201 -5.09 0.47 48.05
N ILE A 202 -5.33 1.69 48.52
CA ILE A 202 -6.30 1.97 49.59
C ILE A 202 -7.69 1.49 49.18
N LYS A 203 -8.12 1.80 47.95
CA LYS A 203 -9.45 1.45 47.44
C LYS A 203 -9.61 -0.04 47.16
N SER A 204 -8.58 -0.69 46.63
CA SER A 204 -8.60 -2.14 46.44
C SER A 204 -8.72 -2.89 47.76
N ARG A 205 -8.03 -2.43 48.81
CA ARG A 205 -8.21 -2.99 50.17
C ARG A 205 -9.62 -2.73 50.71
N GLN A 206 -10.14 -1.50 50.54
CA GLN A 206 -11.47 -1.11 51.02
C GLN A 206 -12.61 -1.94 50.40
N PHE A 207 -12.50 -2.29 49.12
CA PHE A 207 -13.55 -3.00 48.37
C PHE A 207 -13.21 -4.46 48.06
N HIS A 208 -12.17 -5.02 48.68
CA HIS A 208 -11.70 -6.39 48.44
C HIS A 208 -11.48 -6.70 46.95
N ALA A 209 -10.81 -5.79 46.23
CA ALA A 209 -10.46 -5.93 44.83
C ALA A 209 -8.99 -6.37 44.65
N ASP A 210 -8.69 -7.09 43.57
CA ASP A 210 -7.31 -7.45 43.21
C ASP A 210 -6.57 -6.18 42.70
N LYS A 211 -5.61 -5.68 43.49
CA LYS A 211 -4.78 -4.51 43.16
C LYS A 211 -4.11 -4.65 41.79
N ALA A 212 -3.59 -5.83 41.45
CA ALA A 212 -2.85 -6.03 40.21
C ALA A 212 -3.77 -5.91 38.98
N ILE A 213 -5.04 -6.32 39.07
CA ILE A 213 -6.01 -6.12 37.98
C ILE A 213 -6.33 -4.64 37.81
N VAL A 214 -6.59 -3.93 38.91
CA VAL A 214 -6.93 -2.49 38.87
C VAL A 214 -5.75 -1.69 38.31
N LEU A 215 -4.52 -2.02 38.70
CA LEU A 215 -3.30 -1.39 38.20
C LEU A 215 -3.04 -1.72 36.71
N ALA A 216 -3.30 -2.96 36.29
CA ALA A 216 -3.19 -3.36 34.88
C ALA A 216 -4.16 -2.58 33.99
N VAL A 217 -5.40 -2.38 34.43
CA VAL A 217 -6.39 -1.54 33.74
C VAL A 217 -5.89 -0.09 33.67
N ALA A 218 -5.39 0.48 34.77
CA ALA A 218 -4.83 1.83 34.77
C ALA A 218 -3.64 2.00 33.81
N ILE A 219 -2.76 1.00 33.72
CA ILE A 219 -1.61 0.97 32.78
C ILE A 219 -2.10 0.97 31.33
N VAL A 220 -3.09 0.13 31.01
CA VAL A 220 -3.63 0.02 29.64
C VAL A 220 -4.39 1.27 29.23
N GLU A 221 -5.21 1.83 30.11
CA GLU A 221 -5.89 3.12 29.87
C GLU A 221 -4.88 4.25 29.65
N ASN A 222 -3.79 4.26 30.42
CA ASN A 222 -2.74 5.26 30.29
C ASN A 222 -1.96 5.13 28.96
N ILE A 223 -1.79 3.91 28.43
CA ILE A 223 -1.19 3.65 27.11
C ILE A 223 -2.13 4.07 25.98
N GLN A 224 -3.40 3.67 26.04
CA GLN A 224 -4.37 3.95 24.97
C GLN A 224 -4.79 5.42 24.92
N ARG A 225 -4.73 6.15 26.05
CA ARG A 225 -5.08 7.56 26.15
C ARG A 225 -3.97 8.38 26.80
N PRO A 226 -2.99 8.85 26.01
CA PRO A 226 -1.89 9.68 26.51
C PRO A 226 -2.38 10.95 27.23
N LYS A 227 -1.55 11.50 28.12
CA LYS A 227 -1.91 12.67 28.96
C LYS A 227 -2.45 13.87 28.17
N TRP A 228 -1.96 14.11 26.95
CA TRP A 228 -2.44 15.21 26.09
C TRP A 228 -3.87 14.99 25.59
N PHE A 229 -4.28 13.73 25.35
CA PHE A 229 -5.66 13.41 24.96
C PHE A 229 -6.61 13.65 26.15
N ARG A 230 -6.20 13.24 27.35
CA ARG A 230 -6.92 13.54 28.60
C ARG A 230 -7.03 15.06 28.86
N PHE A 231 -6.02 15.84 28.49
CA PHE A 231 -6.09 17.30 28.57
C PHE A 231 -7.15 17.88 27.61
N LEU A 232 -7.23 17.37 26.38
CA LEU A 232 -8.28 17.76 25.43
C LEU A 232 -9.69 17.37 25.92
N GLU A 233 -9.85 16.18 26.51
CA GLU A 233 -11.12 15.75 27.13
C GLU A 233 -11.52 16.69 28.28
N ARG A 234 -10.57 17.11 29.14
CA ARG A 234 -10.84 18.08 30.21
C ARG A 234 -11.32 19.42 29.65
N ILE A 235 -10.72 19.93 28.58
CA ILE A 235 -11.19 21.15 27.89
C ILE A 235 -12.59 20.94 27.33
N LYS A 236 -12.86 19.81 26.66
CA LYS A 236 -14.19 19.46 26.15
C LYS A 236 -15.24 19.38 27.27
N SER A 237 -14.87 18.89 28.45
CA SER A 237 -15.76 18.74 29.61
C SER A 237 -16.30 20.07 30.16
N LEU A 238 -15.60 21.18 29.88
CA LEU A 238 -16.08 22.54 30.20
C LEU A 238 -17.32 22.92 29.37
N ILE A 239 -17.49 22.29 28.20
CA ILE A 239 -18.58 22.56 27.25
C ILE A 239 -19.65 21.46 27.31
N ILE A 240 -19.23 20.19 27.43
CA ILE A 240 -20.13 19.02 27.45
C ILE A 240 -19.93 18.26 28.76
N ARG A 241 -20.93 18.30 29.66
CA ARG A 241 -20.81 17.77 31.03
C ARG A 241 -20.83 16.23 31.16
N ARG A 242 -21.16 15.49 30.09
CA ARG A 242 -21.25 14.02 30.08
C ARG A 242 -20.08 13.41 29.30
N GLY A 243 -19.40 12.42 29.88
CA GLY A 243 -18.26 11.76 29.26
C GLY A 243 -17.60 10.70 30.17
N THR A 244 -16.57 10.04 29.65
CA THR A 244 -15.64 9.22 30.44
C THR A 244 -14.54 10.09 31.01
N TYR A 245 -14.18 9.91 32.28
CA TYR A 245 -13.25 10.81 32.95
C TYR A 245 -12.23 10.06 33.82
N GLY A 246 -11.03 10.65 33.92
CA GLY A 246 -9.95 10.21 34.78
C GLY A 246 -9.06 9.10 34.18
N ILE A 247 -8.10 8.60 34.96
CA ILE A 247 -7.20 7.52 34.51
C ILE A 247 -7.96 6.21 34.25
N MET A 248 -9.04 5.97 34.99
CA MET A 248 -9.89 4.78 34.87
C MET A 248 -11.10 5.02 33.97
N GLN A 249 -11.15 6.09 33.17
CA GLN A 249 -12.14 6.34 32.11
C GLN A 249 -13.60 5.95 32.41
N VAL A 250 -14.07 6.15 33.64
CA VAL A 250 -15.43 5.74 34.04
C VAL A 250 -16.43 6.77 33.53
N THR A 251 -17.58 6.30 33.04
CA THR A 251 -18.65 7.16 32.55
C THR A 251 -19.29 7.92 33.71
N SER A 252 -19.34 9.26 33.63
CA SER A 252 -20.02 10.07 34.62
C SER A 252 -20.77 11.25 33.99
N THR A 253 -21.83 11.68 34.70
CA THR A 253 -22.61 12.88 34.35
C THR A 253 -21.98 14.18 34.85
N LYS A 254 -20.90 14.07 35.63
CA LYS A 254 -20.08 15.19 36.13
C LYS A 254 -18.60 14.89 35.88
N PRO A 255 -17.75 15.88 35.58
CA PRO A 255 -16.31 15.68 35.46
C PRO A 255 -15.73 15.05 36.74
N LEU A 256 -14.99 13.95 36.59
CA LEU A 256 -14.28 13.29 37.70
C LEU A 256 -12.79 13.60 37.63
N ASN A 257 -12.18 13.77 38.81
CA ASN A 257 -10.72 13.77 38.93
C ASN A 257 -10.20 12.31 39.00
N ASP A 258 -8.90 12.14 38.82
CA ASP A 258 -8.29 10.81 38.69
C ASP A 258 -8.58 9.92 39.92
N LYS A 259 -8.49 10.47 41.15
CA LYS A 259 -8.82 9.74 42.39
C LYS A 259 -10.28 9.28 42.47
N LYS A 260 -11.24 10.13 42.11
CA LYS A 260 -12.67 9.74 42.09
C LYS A 260 -12.97 8.73 40.98
N SER A 261 -12.23 8.76 39.87
CA SER A 261 -12.36 7.73 38.82
C SER A 261 -11.90 6.36 39.31
N VAL A 262 -10.85 6.30 40.13
CA VAL A 262 -10.37 5.06 40.78
C VAL A 262 -11.40 4.53 41.76
N ASP A 263 -11.90 5.37 42.68
CA ASP A 263 -12.93 4.97 43.65
C ASP A 263 -14.17 4.38 42.97
N LEU A 264 -14.65 5.04 41.92
CA LEU A 264 -15.82 4.58 41.16
C LEU A 264 -15.54 3.28 40.41
N ALA A 265 -14.39 3.17 39.73
CA ALA A 265 -14.01 1.99 38.99
C ALA A 265 -13.89 0.76 39.91
N VAL A 266 -13.16 0.90 41.01
CA VAL A 266 -12.94 -0.18 41.98
C VAL A 266 -14.27 -0.64 42.58
N LYS A 267 -15.14 0.30 42.95
CA LYS A 267 -16.44 0.00 43.54
C LYS A 267 -17.42 -0.67 42.56
N GLU A 268 -17.51 -0.19 41.32
CA GLU A 268 -18.53 -0.64 40.36
C GLU A 268 -18.11 -1.88 39.56
N TYR A 269 -16.82 -2.04 39.27
CA TYR A 269 -16.34 -3.06 38.34
C TYR A 269 -15.43 -4.11 38.98
N PHE A 270 -14.74 -3.78 40.08
CA PHE A 270 -13.69 -4.64 40.65
C PHE A 270 -13.95 -5.13 42.09
N ALA A 271 -15.05 -4.73 42.71
CA ALA A 271 -15.36 -5.09 44.10
C ALA A 271 -15.56 -6.61 44.29
N ASN A 272 -15.09 -7.14 45.43
CA ASN A 272 -15.23 -8.54 45.84
C ASN A 272 -14.65 -9.56 44.84
N GLN A 273 -13.63 -9.17 44.08
CA GLN A 273 -12.93 -10.09 43.21
C GLN A 273 -12.05 -11.05 44.03
N ARG A 274 -11.92 -12.29 43.55
CA ARG A 274 -11.02 -13.25 44.19
C ARG A 274 -9.57 -12.79 44.00
N VAL A 275 -8.90 -12.58 45.13
CA VAL A 275 -7.45 -12.38 45.21
C VAL A 275 -6.80 -13.76 45.17
N TYR A 276 -6.02 -14.03 44.12
CA TYR A 276 -5.41 -15.35 43.91
C TYR A 276 -3.90 -15.34 44.17
N GLY A 277 -3.42 -16.40 44.82
CA GLY A 277 -2.01 -16.59 45.18
C GLY A 277 -1.17 -17.28 44.09
N GLU A 278 0.10 -16.86 44.06
CA GLU A 278 1.34 -17.53 43.61
C GLU A 278 1.54 -18.01 42.16
N TRP A 279 0.54 -18.30 41.32
CA TRP A 279 0.79 -18.65 39.90
C TRP A 279 -0.25 -18.08 38.93
N ILE A 280 0.19 -17.39 37.88
CA ILE A 280 -0.69 -16.98 36.78
C ILE A 280 -0.85 -18.20 35.87
N SER A 281 -1.90 -18.98 36.10
CA SER A 281 -2.33 -20.03 35.17
C SER A 281 -3.04 -19.42 33.96
N ASP A 282 -3.12 -20.17 32.86
CA ASP A 282 -3.96 -19.81 31.70
C ASP A 282 -5.42 -19.58 32.12
N GLU A 283 -5.88 -20.30 33.15
CA GLU A 283 -7.20 -20.12 33.75
C GLU A 283 -7.36 -18.73 34.39
N ARG A 284 -6.35 -18.25 35.12
CA ARG A 284 -6.36 -16.89 35.68
C ARG A 284 -6.29 -15.84 34.58
N ARG A 285 -5.49 -16.04 33.54
CA ARG A 285 -5.44 -15.13 32.39
C ARG A 285 -6.83 -14.98 31.74
N ASN A 286 -7.55 -16.09 31.56
CA ASN A 286 -8.91 -16.09 31.01
C ASN A 286 -9.93 -15.40 31.94
N GLU A 287 -9.78 -15.56 33.25
CA GLU A 287 -10.62 -14.85 34.23
C GLU A 287 -10.37 -13.33 34.17
N VAL A 288 -9.12 -12.89 34.06
CA VAL A 288 -8.75 -11.49 33.90
C VAL A 288 -9.31 -10.92 32.60
N ILE A 289 -9.26 -11.66 31.49
CA ILE A 289 -9.92 -11.25 30.23
C ILE A 289 -11.42 -11.07 30.43
N LYS A 290 -12.07 -12.01 31.14
CA LYS A 290 -13.52 -11.94 31.39
C LYS A 290 -13.88 -10.71 32.23
N ILE A 291 -13.08 -10.40 33.25
CA ILE A 291 -13.21 -9.19 34.08
C ILE A 291 -12.93 -7.92 33.25
N ALA A 292 -11.90 -7.92 32.41
CA ALA A 292 -11.60 -6.78 31.55
C ALA A 292 -12.74 -6.55 30.54
N LYS A 293 -13.38 -7.62 30.04
CA LYS A 293 -14.54 -7.54 29.14
C LYS A 293 -15.80 -6.97 29.79
N THR A 294 -15.98 -7.10 31.12
CA THR A 294 -17.10 -6.44 31.81
C THR A 294 -16.88 -4.93 31.94
N TYR A 295 -15.63 -4.49 31.93
CA TYR A 295 -15.23 -3.10 31.96
C TYR A 295 -15.18 -2.47 30.56
N ASN A 296 -14.62 -3.16 29.57
CA ASN A 296 -14.58 -2.77 28.16
C ASN A 296 -14.71 -4.01 27.26
N ASN A 297 -15.76 -4.07 26.45
CA ASN A 297 -16.10 -5.24 25.64
C ASN A 297 -15.14 -5.51 24.45
N ASP A 298 -14.09 -4.69 24.26
CA ASP A 298 -13.09 -4.89 23.22
C ASP A 298 -12.11 -6.03 23.57
N GLU A 299 -11.93 -6.97 22.64
CA GLU A 299 -11.09 -8.15 22.85
C GLU A 299 -9.59 -7.84 22.84
N THR A 300 -9.16 -6.84 22.07
CA THR A 300 -7.76 -6.42 22.03
C THR A 300 -7.39 -5.74 23.34
N TYR A 301 -8.27 -4.89 23.86
CA TYR A 301 -8.18 -4.27 25.18
C TYR A 301 -8.06 -5.32 26.28
N ALA A 302 -8.97 -6.30 26.31
CA ALA A 302 -8.99 -7.31 27.36
C ALA A 302 -7.72 -8.18 27.38
N ASN A 303 -7.19 -8.50 26.19
CA ASN A 303 -5.91 -9.20 26.10
C ASN A 303 -4.73 -8.34 26.59
N LEU A 304 -4.71 -7.05 26.23
CA LEU A 304 -3.67 -6.13 26.68
C LEU A 304 -3.70 -5.93 28.21
N VAL A 305 -4.89 -5.92 28.82
CA VAL A 305 -5.05 -5.90 30.29
C VAL A 305 -4.53 -7.17 30.92
N ALA A 306 -4.77 -8.35 30.32
CA ALA A 306 -4.24 -9.61 30.82
C ALA A 306 -2.70 -9.69 30.74
N ASP A 307 -2.11 -9.11 29.70
CA ASP A 307 -0.66 -9.03 29.54
C ASP A 307 -0.06 -8.03 30.56
N ALA A 308 -0.71 -6.88 30.79
CA ALA A 308 -0.33 -5.93 31.83
C ALA A 308 -0.53 -6.47 33.27
N TYR A 309 -1.55 -7.30 33.48
CA TYR A 309 -1.77 -8.02 34.75
C TYR A 309 -0.61 -8.98 35.04
N THR A 310 -0.17 -9.69 34.01
CA THR A 310 0.99 -10.59 34.14
C THR A 310 2.24 -9.82 34.53
N TYR A 311 2.47 -8.66 33.94
CA TYR A 311 3.57 -7.77 34.30
C TYR A 311 3.46 -7.25 35.75
N THR A 312 2.29 -6.73 36.16
CA THR A 312 2.08 -6.13 37.49
C THR A 312 2.13 -7.16 38.62
N ALA A 313 1.47 -8.30 38.47
CA ALA A 313 1.46 -9.37 39.46
C ALA A 313 2.85 -10.01 39.67
N LEU A 314 3.74 -9.97 38.67
CA LEU A 314 5.14 -10.38 38.83
C LEU A 314 6.00 -9.31 39.51
N THR A 315 5.69 -8.03 39.31
CA THR A 315 6.44 -6.90 39.86
C THR A 315 6.12 -6.67 41.34
N ASP A 316 4.85 -6.72 41.74
CA ASP A 316 4.42 -6.57 43.14
C ASP A 316 5.07 -7.64 44.04
N ARG A 317 5.21 -8.87 43.54
CA ARG A 317 5.87 -9.98 44.25
C ARG A 317 7.37 -9.79 44.42
N TRP A 318 8.02 -9.11 43.47
CA TRP A 318 9.44 -8.81 43.61
C TRP A 318 9.68 -7.83 44.75
N ASN A 319 8.78 -6.89 44.99
CA ASN A 319 8.92 -5.93 46.09
C ASN A 319 8.60 -6.56 47.47
N GLU A 320 7.57 -7.41 47.57
CA GLU A 320 7.21 -8.10 48.83
C GLU A 320 8.26 -9.10 49.32
N LYS A 321 9.12 -9.63 48.45
CA LYS A 321 10.15 -10.63 48.81
C LYS A 321 11.43 -10.02 49.40
N TYR A 322 11.62 -8.71 49.28
CA TYR A 322 12.84 -8.01 49.70
C TYR A 322 12.60 -6.84 50.67
N GLU A 323 11.38 -6.72 51.22
CA GLU A 323 11.07 -5.94 52.43
C GLU A 323 11.07 -6.84 53.69
#